data_AF-A0A1F7QQZ7-F1
#
_entry.id   AF-A0A1F7QQZ7-F1
#
_cell.length_a   1.000
_cell.length_b   1.000
_cell.length_c   1.000
_cell.angle_alpha   90.00
_cell.angle_beta   90.00
_cell.angle_gamma   90.00
#
_symmetry.space_group_name_H-M   'P 1'
#
loop_
_entity.id
_entity.type
_entity.pdbx_description
1 polymer ?
#
loop_
_entity_poly.entity_id
_entity_poly.type
_entity_poly.pdbx_seq_one_letter_code
_entity_poly.pdbx_strand_id
1 'polypeptide(L)'
;PWSPAILILWGPAGFRLTCYYYRKAYYRSFWWSPPACAVRDAHAGYAGETGFPLILQNIHRYFFYVATAFLIFLWYDAIYAFIFDGRFGIGLGSIIMVVNVALLSMYSFSCHSCRHLCGGCLDTFSSSPLRYRLWRMVTGQNERHMLWAWLSLVSVALTDVYIRLLSVGILRDVRFF
;
A
#
# COMPACT_ATOMS: atom_id res chain seq x y z
N PRO A 1 9.38 -11.71 24.89
CA PRO A 1 8.94 -10.32 24.62
C PRO A 1 8.06 -10.24 23.36
N TRP A 2 6.99 -9.43 23.40
CA TRP A 2 6.13 -9.20 22.24
C TRP A 2 6.89 -8.40 21.18
N SER A 3 6.76 -8.78 19.91
CA SER A 3 7.35 -8.02 18.81
C SER A 3 6.68 -6.65 18.72
N PRO A 4 7.43 -5.54 18.72
CA PRO A 4 6.88 -4.20 18.45
C PRO A 4 6.09 -4.13 17.15
N ALA A 5 6.36 -5.03 16.19
CA ALA A 5 5.61 -5.14 14.94
C ALA A 5 4.11 -5.36 15.16
N ILE A 6 3.71 -6.06 16.23
CA ILE A 6 2.29 -6.31 16.54
C ILE A 6 1.56 -5.01 16.87
N LEU A 7 2.24 -4.04 17.50
CA LEU A 7 1.66 -2.75 17.88
C LEU A 7 1.38 -1.86 16.68
N ILE A 8 2.18 -1.97 15.61
CA ILE A 8 2.03 -1.15 14.40
C ILE A 8 1.25 -1.87 13.31
N LEU A 9 1.08 -3.19 13.39
CA LEU A 9 0.50 -4.03 12.33
C LEU A 9 -0.90 -3.59 11.91
N TRP A 10 -1.72 -3.09 12.83
CA TRP A 10 -3.09 -2.66 12.55
C TRP A 10 -3.15 -1.59 11.45
N GLY A 11 -2.13 -0.73 11.33
CA GLY A 11 -2.07 0.32 10.32
C GLY A 11 -1.90 -0.25 8.91
N PRO A 12 -0.75 -0.88 8.57
CA PRO A 12 -0.51 -1.48 7.27
C PRO A 12 -1.49 -2.62 6.93
N ALA A 13 -1.84 -3.47 7.91
CA ALA A 13 -2.81 -4.53 7.69
C ALA A 13 -4.21 -3.96 7.44
N GLY A 14 -4.65 -2.98 8.22
CA GLY A 14 -5.92 -2.29 8.00
C GLY A 14 -5.98 -1.60 6.64
N PHE A 15 -4.91 -0.94 6.21
CA PHE A 15 -4.82 -0.35 4.87
C PHE A 15 -4.99 -1.39 3.76
N ARG A 16 -4.40 -2.58 3.89
CA ARG A 16 -4.56 -3.67 2.91
C ARG A 16 -5.95 -4.30 2.96
N LEU A 17 -6.46 -4.62 4.15
CA LEU A 17 -7.77 -5.28 4.30
C LEU A 17 -8.94 -4.41 3.86
N THR A 18 -8.81 -3.09 4.01
CA THR A 18 -9.81 -2.11 3.56
C THR A 18 -9.64 -1.69 2.10
N CYS A 19 -8.61 -2.19 1.40
CA CYS A 19 -8.37 -1.80 0.01
C CYS A 19 -9.36 -2.46 -0.95
N TYR A 20 -9.82 -1.68 -1.93
CA TYR A 20 -10.75 -2.11 -2.98
C TYR A 20 -10.29 -3.31 -3.80
N TYR A 21 -8.98 -3.50 -3.96
CA TYR A 21 -8.44 -4.71 -4.59
C TYR A 21 -8.77 -5.96 -3.77
N TYR A 22 -8.53 -5.93 -2.47
CA TYR A 22 -8.81 -7.04 -1.56
C TYR A 22 -10.31 -7.27 -1.39
N ARG A 23 -11.13 -6.21 -1.50
CA ARG A 23 -12.60 -6.34 -1.62
C ARG A 23 -12.97 -7.33 -2.73
N LYS A 24 -12.40 -7.19 -3.93
CA LYS A 24 -12.72 -8.07 -5.07
C LYS A 24 -12.43 -9.54 -4.76
N ALA A 25 -11.37 -9.82 -3.99
CA ALA A 25 -11.03 -11.18 -3.60
C ALA A 25 -12.00 -11.74 -2.55
N TYR A 26 -12.19 -11.05 -1.43
CA TYR A 26 -12.97 -11.60 -0.30
C TYR A 26 -14.48 -11.51 -0.54
N TYR A 27 -15.00 -10.43 -1.11
CA TYR A 27 -16.44 -10.28 -1.30
C TYR A 27 -16.96 -11.17 -2.42
N ARG A 28 -16.19 -11.41 -3.48
CA ARG A 28 -16.61 -12.35 -4.52
C ARG A 28 -16.58 -13.80 -4.03
N SER A 29 -15.58 -14.14 -3.21
CA SER A 29 -15.38 -15.52 -2.75
C SER A 29 -16.27 -15.89 -1.56
N PHE A 30 -16.53 -14.94 -0.64
CA PHE A 30 -17.28 -15.19 0.60
C PHE A 30 -18.66 -14.53 0.64
N TRP A 31 -18.88 -13.44 -0.11
CA TRP A 31 -20.11 -12.64 -0.04
C TRP A 31 -20.87 -12.55 -1.37
N TRP A 32 -20.43 -13.27 -2.41
CA TRP A 32 -21.02 -13.27 -3.76
C TRP A 32 -21.42 -11.89 -4.32
N SER A 33 -20.69 -10.81 -3.98
CA SER A 33 -21.09 -9.46 -4.39
C SER A 33 -19.88 -8.56 -4.75
N PRO A 34 -19.83 -7.99 -5.97
CA PRO A 34 -20.76 -8.23 -7.08
C PRO A 34 -20.46 -9.57 -7.78
N PRO A 35 -21.49 -10.30 -8.25
CA PRO A 35 -21.29 -11.43 -9.15
C PRO A 35 -20.67 -10.97 -10.50
N ALA A 36 -20.21 -11.92 -11.32
CA ALA A 36 -19.81 -11.60 -12.69
C ALA A 36 -20.99 -11.02 -13.48
N CYS A 37 -20.74 -10.18 -14.48
CA CYS A 37 -21.78 -9.50 -15.25
C CYS A 37 -22.84 -10.42 -15.88
N ALA A 38 -22.51 -11.70 -16.10
CA ALA A 38 -23.42 -12.71 -16.65
C ALA A 38 -24.18 -13.52 -15.59
N VAL A 39 -23.93 -13.29 -14.29
CA VAL A 39 -24.49 -14.07 -13.19
C VAL A 39 -25.42 -13.18 -12.37
N ARG A 40 -26.65 -13.66 -12.14
CA ARG A 40 -27.64 -12.94 -11.32
C ARG A 40 -27.14 -12.84 -9.88
N ASP A 41 -27.35 -11.67 -9.26
CA ASP A 41 -27.00 -11.48 -7.85
C ASP A 41 -27.88 -12.40 -6.97
N ALA A 42 -27.23 -13.02 -5.98
CA ALA A 42 -27.90 -13.85 -5.00
C ALA A 42 -28.71 -13.00 -3.99
N HIS A 43 -28.37 -11.71 -3.88
CA HIS A 43 -29.04 -10.79 -2.96
C HIS A 43 -30.27 -10.17 -3.61
N ALA A 44 -31.33 -9.99 -2.81
CA ALA A 44 -32.57 -9.33 -3.25
C ALA A 44 -32.38 -7.83 -3.56
N GLY A 45 -31.35 -7.20 -2.99
CA GLY A 45 -31.01 -5.79 -3.22
C GLY A 45 -29.52 -5.51 -2.97
N TYR A 46 -29.01 -4.48 -3.63
CA TYR A 46 -27.61 -4.04 -3.52
C TYR A 46 -27.53 -2.72 -2.76
N ALA A 47 -27.05 -2.76 -1.52
CA ALA A 47 -26.84 -1.56 -0.70
C ALA A 47 -25.56 -0.79 -1.07
N GLY A 48 -24.64 -1.40 -1.83
CA GLY A 48 -23.33 -0.80 -2.10
C GLY A 48 -22.55 -0.51 -0.82
N GLU A 49 -21.76 0.56 -0.82
CA GLU A 49 -20.86 0.95 0.30
C GLU A 49 -21.57 1.61 1.49
N THR A 50 -22.90 1.63 1.52
CA THR A 50 -23.68 2.19 2.63
C THR A 50 -24.14 1.14 3.64
N GLY A 51 -23.98 -0.15 3.34
CA GLY A 51 -24.38 -1.27 4.20
C GLY A 51 -23.22 -2.13 4.67
N PHE A 52 -23.40 -2.86 5.77
CA PHE A 52 -22.46 -3.89 6.21
C PHE A 52 -22.48 -5.07 5.20
N PRO A 53 -21.31 -5.62 4.81
CA PRO A 53 -19.95 -5.32 5.28
C PRO A 53 -19.20 -4.24 4.48
N LEU A 54 -19.75 -3.82 3.32
CA LEU A 54 -19.11 -2.93 2.36
C LEU A 54 -18.77 -1.53 2.92
N ILE A 55 -19.46 -1.10 3.97
CA ILE A 55 -19.15 0.15 4.68
C ILE A 55 -17.72 0.20 5.23
N LEU A 56 -17.11 -0.95 5.55
CA LEU A 56 -15.74 -1.02 6.05
C LEU A 56 -14.72 -0.54 5.01
N GLN A 57 -15.04 -0.64 3.71
CA GLN A 57 -14.16 -0.20 2.63
C GLN A 57 -14.06 1.34 2.60
N ASN A 58 -15.06 2.06 3.11
CA ASN A 58 -15.00 3.51 3.25
C ASN A 58 -13.88 3.96 4.20
N ILE A 59 -13.49 3.10 5.15
CA ILE A 59 -12.45 3.39 6.14
C ILE A 59 -11.07 3.42 5.49
N HIS A 60 -10.91 2.83 4.29
CA HIS A 60 -9.65 2.87 3.53
C HIS A 60 -9.12 4.29 3.34
N ARG A 61 -10.02 5.27 3.20
CA ARG A 61 -9.66 6.69 3.11
C ARG A 61 -8.86 7.18 4.32
N TYR A 62 -9.20 6.69 5.52
CA TYR A 62 -8.51 7.07 6.76
C TYR A 62 -7.22 6.29 6.92
N PHE A 63 -7.23 5.00 6.60
CA PHE A 63 -6.01 4.19 6.57
C PHE A 63 -4.98 4.72 5.56
N PHE A 64 -5.40 5.36 4.46
CA PHE A 64 -4.47 6.00 3.53
C PHE A 64 -3.63 7.10 4.20
N TYR A 65 -4.23 7.93 5.07
CA TYR A 65 -3.48 8.95 5.81
C TYR A 65 -2.52 8.32 6.83
N VAL A 66 -2.99 7.30 7.56
CA VAL A 66 -2.13 6.55 8.51
C VAL A 66 -0.97 5.88 7.78
N ALA A 67 -1.23 5.22 6.65
CA ALA A 67 -0.22 4.57 5.82
C ALA A 67 0.78 5.58 5.24
N THR A 68 0.33 6.79 4.89
CA THR A 68 1.20 7.87 4.44
C THR A 68 2.16 8.31 5.56
N ALA A 69 1.69 8.40 6.81
CA ALA A 69 2.58 8.68 7.95
C ALA A 69 3.64 7.58 8.14
N PHE A 70 3.24 6.30 8.07
CA PHE A 70 4.20 5.18 8.10
C PHE A 70 5.20 5.24 6.95
N LEU A 71 4.77 5.59 5.74
CA LEU A 71 5.67 5.74 4.58
C LEU A 71 6.73 6.83 4.81
N ILE A 72 6.38 7.93 5.48
CA ILE A 72 7.35 8.98 5.81
C ILE A 72 8.45 8.43 6.73
N PHE A 73 8.08 7.67 7.77
CA PHE A 73 9.05 7.01 8.64
C PHE A 73 9.91 5.99 7.89
N LEU A 74 9.29 5.17 7.03
CA LEU A 74 10.04 4.19 6.23
C LEU A 74 11.02 4.85 5.26
N TRP A 75 10.66 6.01 4.69
CA TRP A 75 11.59 6.79 3.86
C TRP A 75 12.73 7.36 4.69
N TYR A 76 12.45 7.86 5.89
CA TYR A 76 13.48 8.30 6.82
C TYR A 76 14.46 7.16 7.16
N ASP A 77 13.94 5.97 7.49
CA ASP A 77 14.76 4.79 7.78
C ASP A 77 15.57 4.35 6.57
N ALA A 78 14.99 4.38 5.36
CA ALA A 78 15.68 4.04 4.12
C ALA A 78 16.82 5.02 3.80
N ILE A 79 16.65 6.32 4.10
CA ILE A 79 17.71 7.33 3.96
C ILE A 79 18.79 7.11 5.03
N TYR A 80 18.39 6.84 6.27
CA TYR A 80 19.32 6.59 7.36
C TYR A 80 20.14 5.31 7.15
N ALA A 81 19.60 4.33 6.42
CA ALA A 81 20.29 3.09 6.06
C ALA A 81 21.54 3.32 5.17
N PHE A 82 21.77 4.52 4.66
CA PHE A 82 23.01 4.90 3.96
C PHE A 82 24.09 5.47 4.89
N ILE A 83 23.82 5.61 6.20
CA ILE A 83 24.77 6.14 7.17
C ILE A 83 25.37 4.98 7.96
N PHE A 84 26.63 4.65 7.67
CA PHE A 84 27.40 3.66 8.42
C PHE A 84 28.44 4.38 9.29
N ASP A 85 28.34 4.24 10.61
CA ASP A 85 29.30 4.80 11.57
C ASP A 85 29.54 6.31 11.37
N GLY A 86 28.49 7.06 11.00
CA GLY A 86 28.54 8.50 10.75
C GLY A 86 29.05 8.91 9.36
N ARG A 87 29.33 7.96 8.47
CA ARG A 87 29.78 8.21 7.09
C ARG A 87 28.75 7.68 6.10
N PHE A 88 28.66 8.33 4.94
CA PHE A 88 27.83 7.81 3.85
C PHE A 88 28.44 6.53 3.30
N GLY A 89 27.61 5.51 3.11
CA GLY A 89 27.98 4.27 2.47
C GLY A 89 26.77 3.58 1.85
N ILE A 90 27.05 2.61 0.99
CA ILE A 90 26.01 1.87 0.26
C ILE A 90 26.16 0.39 0.58
N GLY A 91 25.17 -0.16 1.27
CA GLY A 91 25.06 -1.59 1.52
C GLY A 91 23.94 -2.23 0.71
N LEU A 92 23.97 -3.56 0.61
CA LEU A 92 22.86 -4.34 0.08
C LEU A 92 21.58 -4.08 0.89
N GLY A 93 21.69 -3.97 2.22
CA GLY A 93 20.58 -3.57 3.09
C GLY A 93 19.98 -2.21 2.72
N SER A 94 20.80 -1.20 2.44
CA SER A 94 20.33 0.13 2.03
C SER A 94 19.53 0.06 0.73
N ILE A 95 20.01 -0.72 -0.26
CA ILE A 95 19.31 -0.92 -1.54
C ILE A 95 17.97 -1.64 -1.32
N ILE A 96 17.96 -2.72 -0.54
CA ILE A 96 16.74 -3.48 -0.21
C ILE A 96 15.71 -2.56 0.47
N MET A 97 16.14 -1.72 1.41
CA MET A 97 15.27 -0.77 2.11
C MET A 97 14.64 0.25 1.15
N VAL A 98 15.43 0.82 0.24
CA VAL A 98 14.93 1.77 -0.78
C VAL A 98 13.94 1.11 -1.73
N VAL A 99 14.27 -0.08 -2.25
CA VAL A 99 13.36 -0.83 -3.13
C VAL A 99 12.05 -1.13 -2.41
N ASN A 100 12.11 -1.53 -1.14
CA ASN A 100 10.94 -1.82 -0.34
C ASN A 100 10.03 -0.60 -0.14
N VAL A 101 10.57 0.53 0.32
CA VAL A 101 9.77 1.73 0.55
C VAL A 101 9.24 2.32 -0.77
N ALA A 102 9.99 2.20 -1.87
CA ALA A 102 9.52 2.60 -3.20
C ALA A 102 8.33 1.75 -3.66
N LEU A 103 8.39 0.42 -3.51
CA LEU A 103 7.28 -0.48 -3.84
C LEU A 103 6.05 -0.24 -2.95
N LEU A 104 6.26 -0.01 -1.66
CA LEU A 104 5.18 0.35 -0.74
C LEU A 104 4.55 1.71 -1.10
N SER A 105 5.37 2.68 -1.51
CA SER A 105 4.88 3.98 -2.00
C SER A 105 4.05 3.82 -3.28
N MET A 106 4.52 3.02 -4.23
CA MET A 106 3.78 2.72 -5.47
C MET A 106 2.45 2.03 -5.16
N TYR A 107 2.42 1.10 -4.20
CA TYR A 107 1.18 0.50 -3.73
C TYR A 107 0.22 1.54 -3.12
N SER A 108 0.69 2.39 -2.21
CA SER A 108 -0.14 3.40 -1.55
C SER A 108 -0.66 4.46 -2.52
N PHE A 109 0.18 5.00 -3.40
CA PHE A 109 -0.22 6.09 -4.31
C PHE A 109 -0.95 5.61 -5.56
N SER A 110 -0.96 4.31 -5.87
CA SER A 110 -1.80 3.74 -6.93
C SER A 110 -3.23 3.40 -6.47
N CYS A 111 -3.57 3.58 -5.19
CA CYS A 111 -4.89 3.21 -4.68
C CYS A 111 -6.03 4.14 -5.15
N HIS A 112 -7.27 3.67 -5.00
CA HIS A 112 -8.47 4.48 -5.31
C HIS A 112 -8.59 5.73 -4.43
N SER A 113 -8.17 5.68 -3.17
CA SER A 113 -8.21 6.85 -2.28
C SER A 113 -7.28 7.97 -2.77
N CYS A 114 -6.08 7.64 -3.26
CA CYS A 114 -5.17 8.64 -3.84
C CYS A 114 -5.75 9.23 -5.13
N ARG A 115 -6.33 8.38 -6.00
CA ARG A 115 -7.01 8.85 -7.22
C ARG A 115 -8.14 9.83 -6.91
N HIS A 116 -8.97 9.48 -5.91
CA HIS A 116 -10.05 10.34 -5.44
C HIS A 116 -9.52 11.66 -4.88
N LEU A 117 -8.42 11.64 -4.11
CA LEU A 117 -7.80 12.87 -3.61
C LEU A 117 -7.28 13.78 -4.74
N CYS A 118 -6.72 13.20 -5.80
CA CYS A 118 -6.17 13.98 -6.92
C CYS A 118 -7.24 14.65 -7.79
N GLY A 119 -8.41 14.04 -7.97
CA GLY A 119 -9.41 14.58 -8.92
C GLY A 119 -10.85 14.14 -8.71
N GLY A 120 -11.19 13.54 -7.56
CA GLY A 120 -12.55 13.04 -7.27
C GLY A 120 -13.57 14.15 -7.00
N CYS A 121 -13.13 15.33 -6.54
CA CYS A 121 -14.00 16.47 -6.24
C CYS A 121 -14.01 17.53 -7.37
N LEU A 122 -13.62 17.17 -8.59
CA LEU A 122 -13.59 18.11 -9.71
C LEU A 122 -14.79 17.85 -10.62
N ASP A 123 -15.68 18.84 -10.72
CA ASP A 123 -16.82 18.79 -11.65
C ASP A 123 -16.38 19.12 -13.09
N THR A 124 -15.30 19.91 -13.22
CA THR A 124 -14.76 20.35 -14.52
C THR A 124 -13.25 20.16 -14.55
N PHE A 125 -12.73 19.24 -15.37
CA PHE A 125 -11.29 19.00 -15.47
C PHE A 125 -10.51 20.09 -16.21
N SER A 126 -11.17 20.85 -17.10
CA SER A 126 -10.52 21.92 -17.87
C SER A 126 -10.11 23.13 -17.02
N SER A 127 -10.78 23.37 -15.89
CA SER A 127 -10.43 24.47 -14.96
C SER A 127 -9.27 24.13 -14.03
N SER A 128 -8.86 22.85 -13.96
CA SER A 128 -7.80 22.36 -13.05
C SER A 128 -6.84 21.40 -13.76
N PRO A 129 -6.05 21.89 -14.74
CA PRO A 129 -5.21 21.04 -15.60
C PRO A 129 -4.15 20.24 -14.82
N LEU A 130 -3.59 20.81 -13.75
CA LEU A 130 -2.60 20.11 -12.91
C LEU A 130 -3.22 18.91 -12.17
N ARG A 131 -4.38 19.11 -11.54
CA ARG A 131 -5.09 18.05 -10.80
C ARG A 131 -5.57 16.95 -11.75
N TYR A 132 -6.03 17.33 -12.95
CA TYR A 132 -6.37 16.38 -13.99
C TYR A 132 -5.16 15.57 -14.46
N ARG A 133 -3.99 16.20 -14.63
CA ARG A 133 -2.74 15.48 -14.98
C ARG A 133 -2.35 14.48 -13.90
N LEU A 134 -2.38 14.87 -12.63
CA LEU A 134 -2.10 13.98 -11.50
C LEU A 134 -3.11 12.83 -11.44
N TRP A 135 -4.41 13.13 -11.56
CA TRP A 135 -5.46 12.12 -11.61
C TRP A 135 -5.25 11.13 -12.76
N ARG A 136 -4.83 11.60 -13.95
CA ARG A 136 -4.52 10.74 -15.10
C ARG A 136 -3.32 9.84 -14.84
N MET A 137 -2.25 10.37 -14.24
CA MET A 137 -1.08 9.57 -13.86
C MET A 137 -1.44 8.49 -12.83
N VAL A 138 -2.17 8.87 -11.78
CA VAL A 138 -2.62 7.94 -10.74
C VAL A 138 -3.59 6.92 -11.32
N THR A 139 -4.46 7.31 -12.26
CA THR A 139 -5.36 6.39 -12.98
C THR A 139 -4.58 5.30 -13.70
N GLY A 140 -3.53 5.65 -14.45
CA GLY A 140 -2.69 4.64 -15.12
C GLY A 140 -1.96 3.72 -14.15
N GLN A 141 -1.54 4.23 -12.99
CA GLN A 141 -0.93 3.38 -11.95
C GLN A 141 -1.96 2.51 -11.22
N ASN A 142 -3.19 2.99 -11.06
CA ASN A 142 -4.29 2.29 -10.41
C ASN A 142 -4.71 1.04 -11.18
N GLU A 143 -4.63 1.05 -12.51
CA GLU A 143 -4.84 -0.16 -13.33
C GLU A 143 -3.86 -1.29 -12.98
N ARG A 144 -2.66 -0.93 -12.53
CA ARG A 144 -1.60 -1.86 -12.08
C ARG A 144 -1.57 -2.03 -10.57
N HIS A 145 -2.57 -1.54 -9.83
CA HIS A 145 -2.56 -1.55 -8.37
C HIS A 145 -2.41 -2.97 -7.78
N MET A 146 -3.00 -3.98 -8.41
CA MET A 146 -2.82 -5.38 -8.03
C MET A 146 -1.35 -5.82 -8.12
N LEU A 147 -0.64 -5.44 -9.18
CA LEU A 147 0.79 -5.75 -9.32
C LEU A 147 1.60 -5.10 -8.19
N TRP A 148 1.36 -3.83 -7.91
CA TRP A 148 2.02 -3.11 -6.82
C TRP A 148 1.72 -3.72 -5.44
N ALA A 149 0.50 -4.23 -5.24
CA ALA A 149 0.13 -4.93 -4.00
C ALA A 149 0.96 -6.19 -3.78
N TRP A 150 1.14 -7.02 -4.81
CA TRP A 150 1.95 -8.24 -4.72
C TRP A 150 3.44 -7.94 -4.60
N LEU A 151 3.97 -7.03 -5.43
CA LEU A 151 5.39 -6.64 -5.37
C LEU A 151 5.75 -6.08 -3.99
N SER A 152 4.93 -5.20 -3.43
CA SER A 152 5.17 -4.64 -2.10
C SER A 152 5.00 -5.68 -0.98
N LEU A 153 4.08 -6.64 -1.10
CA LEU A 153 3.92 -7.73 -0.13
C LEU A 153 5.14 -8.66 -0.12
N VAL A 154 5.62 -9.06 -1.29
CA VAL A 154 6.81 -9.91 -1.40
C VAL A 154 8.04 -9.16 -0.92
N SER A 155 8.20 -7.90 -1.34
CA SER A 155 9.34 -7.07 -0.93
C SER A 155 9.39 -6.90 0.58
N VAL A 156 8.28 -6.53 1.24
CA VAL A 156 8.31 -6.29 2.70
C VAL A 156 8.65 -7.57 3.47
N ALA A 157 8.13 -8.72 3.03
CA ALA A 157 8.45 -10.01 3.63
C ALA A 157 9.94 -10.36 3.47
N LEU A 158 10.51 -10.12 2.29
CA LEU A 158 11.94 -10.32 2.04
C LEU A 158 12.81 -9.36 2.86
N THR A 159 12.42 -8.09 2.95
CA THR A 159 13.12 -7.08 3.77
C THR A 159 13.10 -7.46 5.24
N ASP A 160 11.94 -7.88 5.78
CA ASP A 160 11.81 -8.31 7.18
C ASP A 160 12.70 -9.52 7.49
N VAL A 161 12.71 -10.53 6.60
CA VAL A 161 13.58 -11.69 6.73
C VAL A 161 15.05 -11.28 6.67
N TYR A 162 15.43 -10.43 5.71
CA TYR A 162 16.81 -9.97 5.55
C TYR A 162 17.32 -9.23 6.79
N ILE A 163 16.57 -8.24 7.27
CA ILE A 163 16.93 -7.46 8.46
C ILE A 163 16.98 -8.35 9.70
N ARG A 164 16.06 -9.31 9.84
CA ARG A 164 16.07 -10.27 10.95
C ARG A 164 17.31 -11.17 10.93
N LEU A 165 17.72 -11.63 9.75
CA LEU A 165 18.93 -12.45 9.62
C LEU A 165 20.20 -11.64 9.92
N LEU A 166 20.22 -10.35 9.56
CA LEU A 166 21.29 -9.43 9.94
C LEU A 166 21.33 -9.19 11.46
N SER A 167 20.18 -8.96 12.10
CA SER A 167 20.13 -8.65 13.53
C SER A 167 20.49 -9.82 14.44
N VAL A 168 20.24 -11.06 13.98
CA VAL A 168 20.67 -12.29 14.67
C VAL A 168 22.10 -12.69 14.30
N GLY A 169 22.75 -11.98 13.37
CA GLY A 169 24.15 -12.20 12.97
C GLY A 169 24.38 -13.42 12.09
N ILE A 170 23.32 -14.00 11.53
CA ILE A 170 23.41 -15.12 10.56
C ILE A 170 23.97 -14.60 9.23
N LEU A 171 23.54 -13.41 8.82
CA LEU A 171 24.08 -12.71 7.67
C LEU A 171 24.92 -11.51 8.12
N ARG A 172 25.90 -11.16 7.29
CA ARG A 172 26.63 -9.90 7.38
C ARG A 172 26.22 -9.05 6.19
N ASP A 173 25.91 -7.78 6.43
CA ASP A 173 25.48 -6.89 5.37
C ASP A 173 26.63 -6.66 4.39
N VAL A 174 26.36 -6.86 3.10
CA VAL A 174 27.36 -6.68 2.05
C VAL A 174 27.49 -5.18 1.79
N ARG A 175 28.64 -4.61 2.13
CA ARG A 175 28.95 -3.20 1.92
C ARG A 175 29.70 -3.02 0.60
N PHE A 176 29.24 -2.11 -0.23
CA PHE A 176 29.89 -1.76 -1.49
C PHE A 176 30.83 -0.56 -1.33
N PHE A 177 30.42 0.44 -0.52
CA PHE A 177 31.15 1.67 -0.25
C PHE A 177 30.93 2.10 1.21
#